data_AF-A0A523ZXB0-F1
#
_entry.id   AF-A0A523ZXB0-F1
#
_cell.length_a   1.000
_cell.length_b   1.000
_cell.length_c   1.000
_cell.angle_alpha   90.00
_cell.angle_beta   90.00
_cell.angle_gamma   90.00
#
_symmetry.space_group_name_H-M   'P 1'
#
loop_
_entity.id
_entity.type
_entity.pdbx_description
1 polymer ?
#
loop_
_entity_poly.entity_id
_entity_poly.type
_entity_poly.pdbx_seq_one_letter_code
_entity_poly.pdbx_strand_id
1 'polypeptide(L)'
;MGEAGGETAVIAGPRRLVLSLRARPAWLLIAFLVGFAFAVPILISAFIFPVLSNNPDETVYLVQAKLLAQGRLFMEPNQYSEFFSPFFFFNDGDKIFSKYSPVHAAILAIGEMVAGSPRLSLGLLGAANLAVIWLLGRELYGRRGGLIAAVVLAFSAWFLIHSSTYLSYTSSLLFNALFLLAFLKWQRTNRPAWALGAGLAIGIEFFARPYSAILFSAPFAVWALILVARDHQRIMPLAAMVAGATSIIALALAYNTVITGNPLLFPFQALEPLDTLGFGARRTHPLAPLFDFTPETGVRATVTGLRSLGMSLPGGALGALFIALRLYFAPLRRGEIALLAVIGSVVVGNVFFWGTAHLVTLGAHDIFGPFYHFDLLVP
;
A
#
# COMPACT_ATOMS: atom_id res chain seq x y z
N MET A 1 -54.85 61.41 21.28
CA MET A 1 -53.46 61.10 21.64
C MET A 1 -53.20 59.66 21.22
N GLY A 2 -52.54 59.49 20.07
CA GLY A 2 -52.20 58.17 19.52
C GLY A 2 -50.75 57.83 19.87
N GLU A 3 -50.54 56.65 20.46
CA GLU A 3 -49.21 56.11 20.73
C GLU A 3 -48.78 55.22 19.56
N ALA A 4 -47.68 55.59 18.92
CA ALA A 4 -47.04 54.84 17.85
C ALA A 4 -46.11 53.76 18.46
N GLY A 5 -46.41 52.50 18.19
CA GLY A 5 -45.49 51.38 18.45
C GLY A 5 -44.39 51.31 17.39
N GLY A 6 -43.14 51.49 17.82
CA GLY A 6 -41.96 51.29 16.98
C GLY A 6 -41.51 49.83 16.99
N GLU A 7 -41.77 49.10 15.90
CA GLU A 7 -41.10 47.83 15.62
C GLU A 7 -39.64 48.08 15.22
N THR A 8 -38.71 47.65 16.06
CA THR A 8 -37.29 47.58 15.72
C THR A 8 -37.02 46.28 14.97
N ALA A 9 -36.91 46.36 13.65
CA ALA A 9 -36.47 45.27 12.81
C ALA A 9 -35.04 44.86 13.17
N VAL A 10 -34.88 43.68 13.76
CA VAL A 10 -33.59 43.04 14.00
C VAL A 10 -33.03 42.59 12.64
N ILE A 11 -32.12 43.39 12.08
CA ILE A 11 -31.37 43.06 10.86
C ILE A 11 -30.48 41.85 11.16
N ALA A 12 -30.89 40.67 10.68
CA ALA A 12 -30.07 39.46 10.67
C ALA A 12 -28.82 39.70 9.82
N GLY A 13 -27.67 39.87 10.46
CA GLY A 13 -26.43 40.28 9.80
C GLY A 13 -25.84 39.25 8.81
N PRO A 14 -24.90 39.68 7.94
CA PRO A 14 -24.38 38.92 6.78
C PRO A 14 -23.49 37.71 7.15
N ARG A 15 -23.40 37.33 8.43
CA ARG A 15 -22.43 36.32 8.90
C ARG A 15 -22.73 34.90 8.45
N ARG A 16 -23.97 34.57 8.06
CA ARG A 16 -24.31 33.23 7.53
C ARG A 16 -23.92 33.01 6.07
N LEU A 17 -23.78 34.06 5.26
CA LEU A 17 -23.45 33.91 3.83
C LEU A 17 -21.94 33.75 3.58
N VAL A 18 -21.09 34.30 4.44
CA VAL A 18 -19.62 34.26 4.30
C VAL A 18 -19.02 32.87 4.63
N LEU A 19 -19.77 32.02 5.36
CA LEU A 19 -19.32 30.66 5.70
C LEU A 19 -19.49 29.64 4.56
N SER A 20 -20.34 29.91 3.55
CA SER A 20 -20.58 28.98 2.43
C SER A 20 -19.53 29.07 1.32
N LEU A 21 -18.80 30.19 1.21
CA LEU A 21 -17.78 30.42 0.18
C LEU A 21 -16.36 29.94 0.58
N ARG A 22 -16.05 29.83 1.88
CA ARG A 22 -14.75 29.30 2.35
C ARG A 22 -14.59 27.79 2.19
N ALA A 23 -15.68 27.04 2.02
CA ALA A 23 -15.62 25.58 1.83
C ALA A 23 -15.35 25.17 0.38
N ARG A 24 -15.63 26.05 -0.59
CA ARG A 24 -15.53 25.78 -2.03
C ARG A 24 -14.11 25.55 -2.58
N PRO A 25 -13.06 26.28 -2.17
CA PRO A 25 -11.72 26.08 -2.75
C PRO A 25 -11.08 24.74 -2.37
N ALA A 26 -11.39 24.20 -1.18
CA ALA A 26 -10.72 22.99 -0.70
C ALA A 26 -11.22 21.68 -1.35
N TRP A 27 -12.50 21.59 -1.73
CA TRP A 27 -12.99 20.39 -2.45
C TRP A 27 -12.56 20.41 -3.91
N LEU A 28 -12.50 21.59 -4.53
CA LEU A 28 -11.94 21.77 -5.88
C LEU A 28 -10.46 21.39 -5.90
N LEU A 29 -9.69 21.82 -4.89
CA LEU A 29 -8.30 21.41 -4.76
C LEU A 29 -8.15 19.89 -4.60
N ILE A 30 -8.94 19.25 -3.74
CA ILE A 30 -8.87 17.79 -3.60
C ILE A 30 -9.30 17.07 -4.88
N ALA A 31 -10.37 17.51 -5.54
CA ALA A 31 -10.79 16.95 -6.81
C ALA A 31 -9.68 17.09 -7.87
N PHE A 32 -9.02 18.24 -7.93
CA PHE A 32 -7.86 18.46 -8.78
C PHE A 32 -6.70 17.51 -8.43
N LEU A 33 -6.32 17.39 -7.16
CA LEU A 33 -5.22 16.53 -6.74
C LEU A 33 -5.52 15.05 -7.00
N VAL A 34 -6.76 14.61 -6.81
CA VAL A 34 -7.21 13.24 -7.16
C VAL A 34 -7.14 13.04 -8.67
N GLY A 35 -7.61 14.00 -9.46
CA GLY A 35 -7.50 13.97 -10.92
C GLY A 35 -6.04 13.98 -11.40
N PHE A 36 -5.17 14.72 -10.72
CA PHE A 36 -3.72 14.75 -10.98
C PHE A 36 -3.08 13.39 -10.68
N ALA A 37 -3.36 12.82 -9.50
CA ALA A 37 -2.88 11.49 -9.12
C ALA A 37 -3.48 10.36 -9.97
N PHE A 38 -4.58 10.61 -10.67
CA PHE A 38 -5.11 9.73 -11.70
C PHE A 38 -4.36 9.87 -13.03
N ALA A 39 -4.26 11.10 -13.54
CA ALA A 39 -3.78 11.35 -14.89
C ALA A 39 -2.25 11.24 -15.01
N VAL A 40 -1.50 11.77 -14.05
CA VAL A 40 -0.04 11.85 -14.15
C VAL A 40 0.62 10.47 -14.21
N PRO A 41 0.24 9.48 -13.38
CA PRO A 41 0.83 8.15 -13.50
C PRO A 41 0.57 7.46 -14.84
N ILE A 42 -0.63 7.69 -15.43
CA ILE A 42 -0.95 7.21 -16.77
C ILE A 42 -0.03 7.86 -17.81
N LEU A 43 0.17 9.18 -17.73
CA LEU A 43 1.03 9.91 -18.66
C LEU A 43 2.50 9.47 -18.53
N ILE A 44 3.03 9.36 -17.31
CA ILE A 44 4.39 8.85 -17.09
C ILE A 44 4.53 7.42 -17.63
N SER A 45 3.57 6.53 -17.35
CA SER A 45 3.55 5.16 -17.89
C SER A 45 3.50 5.13 -19.43
N ALA A 46 2.85 6.09 -20.07
CA ALA A 46 2.73 6.16 -21.52
C ALA A 46 3.98 6.75 -22.21
N PHE A 47 4.57 7.79 -21.62
CA PHE A 47 5.64 8.58 -22.26
C PHE A 47 7.04 8.25 -21.75
N ILE A 48 7.19 7.86 -20.48
CA ILE A 48 8.47 7.56 -19.86
C ILE A 48 8.72 6.04 -19.81
N PHE A 49 7.68 5.25 -19.56
CA PHE A 49 7.75 3.78 -19.54
C PHE A 49 6.93 3.10 -20.66
N PRO A 50 7.07 3.51 -21.94
CA PRO A 50 6.25 2.95 -23.03
C PRO A 50 6.45 1.44 -23.20
N VAL A 51 7.65 0.94 -22.85
CA VAL A 51 8.07 -0.47 -22.94
C VAL A 51 8.36 -1.06 -21.55
N LEU A 52 7.61 -0.63 -20.53
CA LEU A 52 7.80 -0.98 -19.12
C LEU A 52 9.08 -0.38 -18.52
N SER A 53 9.26 -0.54 -17.22
CA SER A 53 10.49 -0.20 -16.52
C SER A 53 11.52 -1.34 -16.62
N ASN A 54 12.72 -1.14 -16.08
CA ASN A 54 13.74 -2.18 -16.00
C ASN A 54 13.47 -3.24 -14.91
N ASN A 55 12.31 -3.20 -14.24
CA ASN A 55 11.91 -4.25 -13.33
C ASN A 55 11.08 -5.33 -14.08
N PRO A 56 11.60 -6.56 -14.23
CA PRO A 56 10.91 -7.61 -14.98
C PRO A 56 9.60 -8.07 -14.33
N ASP A 57 9.37 -7.80 -13.04
CA ASP A 57 8.15 -8.17 -12.32
C ASP A 57 6.87 -7.60 -12.95
N GLU A 58 6.97 -6.46 -13.63
CA GLU A 58 5.83 -5.86 -14.33
C GLU A 58 5.24 -6.82 -15.37
N THR A 59 6.09 -7.54 -16.10
CA THR A 59 5.63 -8.51 -17.10
C THR A 59 4.85 -9.66 -16.46
N VAL A 60 5.24 -10.08 -15.26
CA VAL A 60 4.60 -11.17 -14.52
C VAL A 60 3.18 -10.77 -14.13
N TYR A 61 3.03 -9.57 -13.56
CA TYR A 61 1.72 -9.03 -13.18
C TYR A 61 0.82 -8.78 -14.39
N LEU A 62 1.38 -8.29 -15.51
CA LEU A 62 0.63 -8.05 -16.74
C LEU A 62 0.14 -9.34 -17.40
N VAL A 63 0.97 -10.39 -17.46
CA VAL A 63 0.55 -11.71 -17.96
C VAL A 63 -0.54 -12.29 -17.06
N GLN A 64 -0.35 -12.24 -15.73
CA GLN A 64 -1.36 -12.71 -14.78
C GLN A 64 -2.67 -11.92 -14.89
N ALA A 65 -2.61 -10.59 -15.09
CA ALA A 65 -3.79 -9.75 -15.27
C ALA A 65 -4.58 -10.13 -16.53
N LYS A 66 -3.90 -10.43 -17.65
CA LYS A 66 -4.54 -10.90 -18.88
C LYS A 66 -5.23 -12.26 -18.69
N LEU A 67 -4.61 -13.18 -17.95
CA LEU A 67 -5.24 -14.46 -17.61
C LEU A 67 -6.52 -14.25 -16.78
N LEU A 68 -6.43 -13.41 -15.74
CA LEU A 68 -7.57 -13.11 -14.88
C LEU A 68 -8.71 -12.42 -15.64
N ALA A 69 -8.39 -11.50 -16.56
CA ALA A 69 -9.38 -10.85 -17.44
C ALA A 69 -10.12 -11.87 -18.34
N GLN A 70 -9.51 -13.02 -18.62
CA GLN A 70 -10.10 -14.14 -19.36
C GLN A 70 -10.75 -15.19 -18.45
N GLY A 71 -10.84 -14.94 -17.14
CA GLY A 71 -11.39 -15.89 -16.17
C GLY A 71 -10.48 -17.08 -15.87
N ARG A 72 -9.18 -16.98 -16.16
CA ARG A 72 -8.18 -18.04 -15.94
C ARG A 72 -7.23 -17.69 -14.80
N LEU A 73 -6.90 -18.67 -13.97
CA LEU A 73 -5.95 -18.50 -12.87
C LEU A 73 -4.51 -18.90 -13.24
N PHE A 74 -4.36 -19.78 -14.22
CA PHE A 74 -3.10 -20.33 -14.72
C PHE A 74 -3.20 -20.60 -16.22
N MET A 75 -2.07 -20.86 -16.86
CA MET A 75 -1.98 -21.33 -18.25
C MET A 75 -1.92 -22.85 -18.29
N GLU A 76 -2.50 -23.43 -19.33
CA GLU A 76 -2.32 -24.86 -19.63
C GLU A 76 -0.95 -25.06 -20.31
N PRO A 77 -0.13 -26.02 -19.85
CA PRO A 77 1.10 -26.40 -20.53
C PRO A 77 0.83 -26.85 -21.98
N ASN A 78 1.78 -26.59 -22.87
CA ASN A 78 1.78 -27.06 -24.25
C ASN A 78 3.09 -27.78 -24.59
N GLN A 79 3.21 -28.28 -25.81
CA GLN A 79 4.37 -29.06 -26.27
C GLN A 79 5.73 -28.31 -26.20
N TYR A 80 5.73 -26.99 -25.98
CA TYR A 80 6.94 -26.18 -25.83
C TYR A 80 7.21 -25.78 -24.38
N SER A 81 6.28 -26.04 -23.46
CA SER A 81 6.35 -25.59 -22.07
C SER A 81 7.45 -26.27 -21.25
N GLU A 82 7.95 -27.42 -21.72
CA GLU A 82 9.14 -28.08 -21.17
C GLU A 82 10.45 -27.32 -21.49
N PHE A 83 10.46 -26.54 -22.58
CA PHE A 83 11.62 -25.76 -23.02
C PHE A 83 11.51 -24.28 -22.63
N PHE A 84 10.28 -23.74 -22.58
CA PHE A 84 10.02 -22.32 -22.34
C PHE A 84 8.89 -22.13 -21.33
N SER A 85 9.24 -21.65 -20.13
CA SER A 85 8.28 -21.08 -19.18
C SER A 85 8.50 -19.57 -19.08
N PRO A 86 7.45 -18.74 -19.04
CA PRO A 86 7.60 -17.31 -18.83
C PRO A 86 8.40 -17.02 -17.56
N PHE A 87 9.19 -15.94 -17.57
CA PHE A 87 10.00 -15.54 -16.43
C PHE A 87 9.13 -15.39 -15.16
N PHE A 88 9.55 -16.00 -14.04
CA PHE A 88 8.79 -16.10 -12.77
C PHE A 88 7.41 -16.79 -12.87
N PHE A 89 7.23 -17.68 -13.84
CA PHE A 89 6.17 -18.67 -13.81
C PHE A 89 6.74 -20.05 -13.48
N PHE A 90 6.00 -20.81 -12.68
CA PHE A 90 6.30 -22.20 -12.37
C PHE A 90 5.43 -23.10 -13.25
N ASN A 91 6.06 -24.09 -13.89
CA ASN A 91 5.38 -25.15 -14.63
C ASN A 91 5.44 -26.43 -13.80
N ASP A 92 4.29 -26.88 -13.28
CA ASP A 92 4.19 -28.09 -12.45
C ASP A 92 3.88 -29.36 -13.26
N GLY A 93 3.78 -29.23 -14.60
CA GLY A 93 3.40 -30.30 -15.53
C GLY A 93 1.92 -30.25 -15.95
N ASP A 94 1.04 -29.77 -15.08
CA ASP A 94 -0.40 -29.63 -15.33
C ASP A 94 -0.81 -28.17 -15.54
N LYS A 95 -0.06 -27.23 -14.99
CA LYS A 95 -0.36 -25.80 -14.92
C LYS A 95 0.92 -24.98 -15.00
N ILE A 96 0.80 -23.80 -15.60
CA ILE A 96 1.84 -22.76 -15.54
C ILE A 96 1.27 -21.54 -14.83
N PHE A 97 1.79 -21.22 -13.65
CA PHE A 97 1.26 -20.16 -12.79
C PHE A 97 2.33 -19.20 -12.28
N SER A 98 1.90 -17.98 -11.96
CA SER A 98 2.76 -16.88 -11.52
C SER A 98 3.33 -17.13 -10.13
N LYS A 99 4.59 -16.70 -9.91
CA LYS A 99 5.21 -16.56 -8.58
C LYS A 99 4.38 -15.70 -7.62
N TYR A 100 3.64 -14.71 -8.15
CA TYR A 100 2.95 -13.71 -7.35
C TYR A 100 1.48 -14.05 -7.11
N SER A 101 0.99 -13.67 -5.93
CA SER A 101 -0.44 -13.70 -5.60
C SER A 101 -1.28 -12.82 -6.54
N PRO A 102 -2.57 -13.14 -6.75
CA PRO A 102 -3.36 -12.57 -7.83
C PRO A 102 -3.89 -11.17 -7.53
N VAL A 103 -3.74 -10.64 -6.31
CA VAL A 103 -4.42 -9.40 -5.87
C VAL A 103 -4.06 -8.20 -6.75
N HIS A 104 -2.78 -7.94 -6.95
CA HIS A 104 -2.36 -6.81 -7.79
C HIS A 104 -2.74 -7.00 -9.25
N ALA A 105 -2.52 -8.22 -9.78
CA ALA A 105 -2.91 -8.58 -11.14
C ALA A 105 -4.43 -8.43 -11.37
N ALA A 106 -5.26 -8.75 -10.37
CA ALA A 106 -6.72 -8.56 -10.44
C ALA A 106 -7.09 -7.08 -10.55
N ILE A 107 -6.37 -6.19 -9.84
CA ILE A 107 -6.57 -4.74 -9.97
C ILE A 107 -6.17 -4.27 -11.38
N LEU A 108 -5.05 -4.76 -11.92
CA LEU A 108 -4.63 -4.45 -13.30
C LEU A 108 -5.62 -4.98 -14.35
N ALA A 109 -6.20 -6.15 -14.11
CA ALA A 109 -7.19 -6.76 -14.99
C ALA A 109 -8.44 -5.88 -15.16
N ILE A 110 -8.84 -5.10 -14.14
CA ILE A 110 -9.95 -4.15 -14.25
C ILE A 110 -9.70 -3.14 -15.37
N GLY A 111 -8.49 -2.59 -15.46
CA GLY A 111 -8.13 -1.64 -16.50
C GLY A 111 -8.15 -2.27 -17.89
N GLU A 112 -7.62 -3.49 -18.00
CA GLU A 112 -7.67 -4.29 -19.23
C GLU A 112 -9.12 -4.52 -19.69
N MET A 113 -10.01 -4.95 -18.78
CA MET A 113 -11.39 -5.27 -19.09
C MET A 113 -12.24 -4.03 -19.45
N VAL A 114 -12.00 -2.89 -18.78
CA VAL A 114 -12.82 -1.68 -18.94
C VAL A 114 -12.35 -0.81 -20.09
N ALA A 115 -11.03 -0.68 -20.28
CA ALA A 115 -10.44 0.27 -21.22
C ALA A 115 -9.50 -0.37 -22.25
N GLY A 116 -9.35 -1.71 -22.25
CA GLY A 116 -8.38 -2.40 -23.10
C GLY A 116 -6.93 -2.07 -22.77
N SER A 117 -6.67 -1.56 -21.56
CA SER A 117 -5.33 -1.15 -21.14
C SER A 117 -5.18 -1.17 -19.62
N PRO A 118 -4.14 -1.82 -19.07
CA PRO A 118 -3.89 -1.87 -17.63
C PRO A 118 -3.47 -0.50 -17.08
N ARG A 119 -3.14 0.49 -17.93
CA ARG A 119 -2.81 1.85 -17.50
C ARG A 119 -3.96 2.51 -16.75
N LEU A 120 -5.22 2.19 -17.07
CA LEU A 120 -6.36 2.72 -16.33
C LEU A 120 -6.25 2.38 -14.83
N SER A 121 -5.82 1.15 -14.50
CA SER A 121 -5.64 0.71 -13.12
C SER A 121 -4.55 1.49 -12.38
N LEU A 122 -3.49 1.93 -13.07
CA LEU A 122 -2.45 2.80 -12.49
C LEU A 122 -3.03 4.12 -12.01
N GLY A 123 -3.84 4.77 -12.86
CA GLY A 123 -4.53 6.02 -12.49
C GLY A 123 -5.54 5.81 -11.36
N LEU A 124 -6.33 4.74 -11.42
CA LEU A 124 -7.28 4.40 -10.35
C LEU A 124 -6.58 4.18 -9.00
N LEU A 125 -5.45 3.45 -9.00
CA LEU A 125 -4.64 3.24 -7.81
C LEU A 125 -4.03 4.55 -7.30
N GLY A 126 -3.50 5.41 -8.18
CA GLY A 126 -2.96 6.71 -7.79
C GLY A 126 -4.02 7.61 -7.14
N ALA A 127 -5.20 7.72 -7.75
CA ALA A 127 -6.34 8.44 -7.22
C ALA A 127 -6.82 7.89 -5.86
N ALA A 128 -6.95 6.56 -5.75
CA ALA A 128 -7.41 5.91 -4.53
C ALA A 128 -6.42 6.11 -3.37
N ASN A 129 -5.12 5.92 -3.61
CA ASN A 129 -4.08 6.17 -2.61
C ASN A 129 -4.13 7.61 -2.10
N LEU A 130 -4.19 8.60 -3.00
CA LEU A 130 -4.26 10.00 -2.62
C LEU A 130 -5.52 10.32 -1.81
N ALA A 131 -6.68 9.80 -2.23
CA ALA A 131 -7.92 10.00 -1.50
C ALA A 131 -7.87 9.41 -0.08
N VAL A 132 -7.30 8.22 0.09
CA VAL A 132 -7.18 7.57 1.40
C VAL A 132 -6.16 8.31 2.29
N ILE A 133 -5.02 8.74 1.75
CA ILE A 133 -4.02 9.53 2.49
C ILE A 133 -4.59 10.89 2.92
N TRP A 134 -5.38 11.55 2.06
CA TRP A 134 -6.12 12.74 2.44
C TRP A 134 -7.06 12.50 3.63
N LEU A 135 -7.83 11.40 3.60
CA LEU A 135 -8.74 11.01 4.67
C LEU A 135 -8.00 10.66 5.97
N LEU A 136 -6.85 9.99 5.87
CA LEU A 136 -5.97 9.67 7.01
C LEU A 136 -5.42 10.94 7.67
N GLY A 137 -4.83 11.84 6.89
CA GLY A 137 -4.33 13.11 7.40
C GLY A 137 -5.46 13.94 8.02
N ARG A 138 -6.68 13.84 7.48
CA ARG A 138 -7.87 14.46 8.06
C ARG A 138 -8.29 13.84 9.39
N GLU A 139 -8.19 12.53 9.53
CA GLU A 139 -8.53 11.80 10.76
C GLU A 139 -7.51 12.10 11.88
N LEU A 140 -6.22 12.20 11.55
CA LEU A 140 -5.14 12.44 12.53
C LEU A 140 -4.94 13.92 12.89
N TYR A 141 -5.06 14.81 11.91
CA TYR A 141 -4.65 16.22 12.02
C TYR A 141 -5.71 17.22 11.54
N GLY A 142 -6.93 16.77 11.29
CA GLY A 142 -8.03 17.61 10.84
C GLY A 142 -7.88 18.07 9.38
N ARG A 143 -8.81 18.93 8.93
CA ARG A 143 -8.96 19.30 7.51
C ARG A 143 -7.68 19.84 6.86
N ARG A 144 -6.89 20.64 7.59
CA ARG A 144 -5.63 21.20 7.08
C ARG A 144 -4.55 20.13 6.92
N GLY A 145 -4.38 19.25 7.91
CA GLY A 145 -3.40 18.18 7.83
C GLY A 145 -3.69 17.19 6.70
N GLY A 146 -4.97 16.86 6.47
CA GLY A 146 -5.37 16.07 5.31
C GLY A 146 -5.00 16.73 3.98
N LEU A 147 -5.26 18.03 3.81
CA LEU A 147 -4.88 18.77 2.59
C LEU A 147 -3.37 18.78 2.38
N ILE A 148 -2.59 19.02 3.45
CA ILE A 148 -1.13 19.00 3.38
C ILE A 148 -0.63 17.61 2.96
N ALA A 149 -1.13 16.54 3.59
CA ALA A 149 -0.77 15.17 3.23
C ALA A 149 -1.07 14.85 1.75
N ALA A 150 -2.24 15.28 1.26
CA ALA A 150 -2.61 15.11 -0.14
C ALA A 150 -1.67 15.84 -1.10
N VAL A 151 -1.34 17.11 -0.82
CA VAL A 151 -0.39 17.89 -1.65
C VAL A 151 0.99 17.24 -1.63
N VAL A 152 1.48 16.89 -0.45
CA VAL A 152 2.80 16.26 -0.25
C VAL A 152 2.90 14.94 -1.02
N LEU A 153 1.86 14.10 -1.00
CA LEU A 153 1.84 12.86 -1.77
C LEU A 153 1.72 13.11 -3.27
N ALA A 154 0.83 14.01 -3.72
CA ALA A 154 0.61 14.30 -5.14
C ALA A 154 1.89 14.71 -5.85
N PHE A 155 2.76 15.46 -5.17
CA PHE A 155 4.03 15.94 -5.71
C PHE A 155 5.25 15.12 -5.25
N SER A 156 5.02 13.97 -4.62
CA SER A 156 6.11 13.04 -4.30
C SER A 156 6.55 12.32 -5.57
N ALA A 157 7.79 12.58 -6.01
CA ALA A 157 8.37 11.88 -7.16
C ALA A 157 8.38 10.36 -6.95
N TRP A 158 8.64 9.90 -5.73
CA TRP A 158 8.66 8.49 -5.40
C TRP A 158 7.27 7.85 -5.54
N PHE A 159 6.22 8.52 -5.06
CA PHE A 159 4.84 8.08 -5.27
C PHE A 159 4.49 8.04 -6.76
N LEU A 160 4.77 9.11 -7.51
CA LEU A 160 4.43 9.20 -8.93
C LEU A 160 5.14 8.12 -9.76
N ILE A 161 6.43 7.87 -9.52
CA ILE A 161 7.18 6.82 -10.23
C ILE A 161 6.56 5.45 -9.98
N HIS A 162 6.34 5.07 -8.71
CA HIS A 162 5.76 3.77 -8.38
C HIS A 162 4.32 3.61 -8.85
N SER A 163 3.52 4.68 -8.82
CA SER A 163 2.18 4.70 -9.42
C SER A 163 2.18 4.56 -10.93
N SER A 164 3.31 4.79 -11.60
CA SER A 164 3.43 4.71 -13.06
C SER A 164 3.96 3.36 -13.57
N THR A 165 4.29 2.45 -12.65
CA THR A 165 4.75 1.08 -12.94
C THR A 165 3.68 0.07 -12.58
N TYR A 166 3.69 -1.10 -13.21
CA TYR A 166 2.78 -2.21 -12.95
C TYR A 166 3.23 -3.09 -11.77
N LEU A 167 3.88 -2.47 -10.78
CA LEU A 167 4.39 -3.13 -9.59
C LEU A 167 3.39 -3.03 -8.43
N SER A 168 3.37 -4.05 -7.58
CA SER A 168 2.36 -4.20 -6.52
C SER A 168 2.46 -3.19 -5.36
N TYR A 169 3.51 -2.36 -5.31
CA TYR A 169 3.76 -1.42 -4.21
C TYR A 169 2.61 -0.44 -3.97
N THR A 170 1.93 0.01 -5.02
CA THR A 170 0.82 0.97 -4.90
C THR A 170 -0.48 0.33 -4.45
N SER A 171 -0.70 -0.94 -4.75
CA SER A 171 -1.81 -1.71 -4.16
C SER A 171 -1.55 -1.95 -2.67
N SER A 172 -0.30 -2.25 -2.33
CA SER A 172 0.13 -2.46 -0.94
C SER A 172 -0.06 -1.22 -0.08
N LEU A 173 0.41 -0.08 -0.58
CA LEU A 173 0.18 1.23 0.04
C LEU A 173 -1.31 1.49 0.29
N LEU A 174 -2.17 1.20 -0.70
CA LEU A 174 -3.59 1.45 -0.62
C LEU A 174 -4.25 0.64 0.50
N PHE A 175 -3.99 -0.66 0.57
CA PHE A 175 -4.61 -1.53 1.56
C PHE A 175 -4.05 -1.30 2.97
N ASN A 176 -2.75 -1.00 3.10
CA ASN A 176 -2.15 -0.56 4.37
C ASN A 176 -2.77 0.75 4.87
N ALA A 177 -2.96 1.74 3.98
CA ALA A 177 -3.59 3.02 4.31
C ALA A 177 -5.09 2.86 4.65
N LEU A 178 -5.82 2.00 3.94
CA LEU A 178 -7.21 1.68 4.23
C LEU A 178 -7.35 0.98 5.60
N PHE A 179 -6.48 0.03 5.88
CA PHE A 179 -6.39 -0.64 7.18
C PHE A 179 -6.22 0.40 8.30
N LEU A 180 -5.21 1.28 8.17
CA LEU A 180 -4.95 2.32 9.16
C LEU A 180 -6.15 3.26 9.34
N LEU A 181 -6.76 3.70 8.24
CA LEU A 181 -7.90 4.63 8.30
C LEU A 181 -9.08 4.00 9.03
N ALA A 182 -9.41 2.76 8.67
CA ALA A 182 -10.48 2.01 9.28
C ALA A 182 -10.17 1.70 10.75
N PHE A 183 -8.93 1.35 11.10
CA PHE A 183 -8.49 1.11 12.46
C PHE A 183 -8.65 2.36 13.35
N LEU A 184 -8.20 3.53 12.87
CA LEU A 184 -8.33 4.79 13.61
C LEU A 184 -9.80 5.20 13.79
N LYS A 185 -10.63 4.97 12.77
CA LYS A 185 -12.08 5.20 12.88
C LYS A 185 -12.75 4.25 13.84
N TRP A 186 -12.36 2.97 13.86
CA TRP A 186 -12.80 2.03 14.88
C TRP A 186 -12.37 2.51 16.27
N GLN A 187 -11.10 2.90 16.45
CA GLN A 187 -10.62 3.40 17.73
C GLN A 187 -11.48 4.55 18.26
N ARG A 188 -11.78 5.54 17.40
CA ARG A 188 -12.55 6.73 17.77
C ARG A 188 -14.04 6.47 17.97
N THR A 189 -14.66 5.61 17.17
CA THR A 189 -16.13 5.44 17.13
C THR A 189 -16.63 4.15 17.76
N ASN A 190 -15.72 3.20 18.03
CA ASN A 190 -15.99 1.83 18.47
C ASN A 190 -17.01 1.06 17.60
N ARG A 191 -17.18 1.43 16.32
CA ARG A 191 -18.14 0.73 15.44
C ARG A 191 -17.51 -0.52 14.82
N PRO A 192 -18.20 -1.68 14.83
CA PRO A 192 -17.68 -2.93 14.28
C PRO A 192 -17.47 -2.89 12.77
N ALA A 193 -18.25 -2.08 12.03
CA ALA A 193 -18.08 -1.93 10.58
C ALA A 193 -16.70 -1.40 10.20
N TRP A 194 -16.14 -0.46 10.98
CA TRP A 194 -14.78 0.04 10.74
C TRP A 194 -13.72 -1.02 11.09
N ALA A 195 -13.95 -1.80 12.15
CA ALA A 195 -13.05 -2.88 12.53
C ALA A 195 -13.05 -4.01 11.47
N LEU A 196 -14.23 -4.41 10.97
CA LEU A 196 -14.38 -5.33 9.85
C LEU A 196 -13.65 -4.81 8.60
N GLY A 197 -13.84 -3.52 8.26
CA GLY A 197 -13.15 -2.89 7.14
C GLY A 197 -11.63 -2.90 7.28
N ALA A 198 -11.11 -2.69 8.50
CA ALA A 198 -9.68 -2.83 8.79
C ALA A 198 -9.22 -4.28 8.55
N GLY A 199 -9.96 -5.25 9.07
CA GLY A 199 -9.69 -6.68 8.88
C GLY A 199 -9.63 -7.09 7.40
N LEU A 200 -10.64 -6.69 6.62
CA LEU A 200 -10.68 -6.94 5.18
C LEU A 200 -9.49 -6.32 4.47
N ALA A 201 -9.16 -5.05 4.76
CA ALA A 201 -8.05 -4.36 4.12
C ALA A 201 -6.70 -5.05 4.40
N ILE A 202 -6.40 -5.37 5.67
CA ILE A 202 -5.14 -6.05 6.00
C ILE A 202 -5.12 -7.51 5.54
N GLY A 203 -6.27 -8.17 5.46
CA GLY A 203 -6.39 -9.50 4.86
C GLY A 203 -6.08 -9.50 3.36
N ILE A 204 -6.59 -8.50 2.62
CA ILE A 204 -6.28 -8.32 1.20
C ILE A 204 -4.79 -8.04 1.02
N GLU A 205 -4.22 -7.18 1.87
CA GLU A 205 -2.78 -6.93 1.84
C GLU A 205 -1.96 -8.17 2.17
N PHE A 206 -2.39 -8.97 3.15
CA PHE A 206 -1.74 -10.25 3.45
C PHE A 206 -1.78 -11.19 2.24
N PHE A 207 -2.89 -11.25 1.51
CA PHE A 207 -2.96 -12.07 0.31
C PHE A 207 -2.03 -11.53 -0.79
N ALA A 208 -1.91 -10.21 -0.94
CA ALA A 208 -1.03 -9.59 -1.93
C ALA A 208 0.46 -9.74 -1.58
N ARG A 209 0.84 -9.39 -0.35
CA ARG A 209 2.22 -9.28 0.15
C ARG A 209 2.23 -9.63 1.66
N PRO A 210 2.25 -10.93 2.00
CA PRO A 210 2.11 -11.41 3.39
C PRO A 210 3.07 -10.72 4.37
N TYR A 211 4.33 -10.55 3.96
CA TYR A 211 5.36 -9.97 4.81
C TYR A 211 5.13 -8.49 5.10
N SER A 212 4.81 -7.69 4.07
CA SER A 212 4.44 -6.27 4.23
C SER A 212 3.26 -6.11 5.18
N ALA A 213 2.20 -6.92 5.00
CA ALA A 213 1.01 -6.90 5.86
C ALA A 213 1.34 -7.14 7.33
N ILE A 214 2.17 -8.16 7.62
CA ILE A 214 2.57 -8.49 8.99
C ILE A 214 3.37 -7.36 9.61
N LEU A 215 4.40 -6.85 8.91
CA LEU A 215 5.24 -5.77 9.43
C LEU A 215 4.43 -4.51 9.71
N PHE A 216 3.51 -4.15 8.81
CA PHE A 216 2.68 -2.96 8.96
C PHE A 216 1.66 -3.11 10.10
N SER A 217 1.01 -4.27 10.22
CA SER A 217 -0.09 -4.46 11.19
C SER A 217 0.34 -4.89 12.59
N ALA A 218 1.56 -5.43 12.77
CA ALA A 218 2.02 -5.93 14.07
C ALA A 218 1.90 -4.90 15.22
N PRO A 219 2.31 -3.62 15.06
CA PRO A 219 2.11 -2.61 16.11
C PRO A 219 0.63 -2.37 16.44
N PHE A 220 -0.25 -2.45 15.44
CA PHE A 220 -1.70 -2.25 15.61
C PHE A 220 -2.39 -3.45 16.24
N ALA A 221 -1.87 -4.66 16.03
CA ALA A 221 -2.35 -5.85 16.74
C ALA A 221 -2.12 -5.68 18.26
N VAL A 222 -0.90 -5.27 18.65
CA VAL A 222 -0.59 -4.95 20.05
C VAL A 222 -1.49 -3.82 20.56
N TRP A 223 -1.68 -2.76 19.77
CA TRP A 223 -2.55 -1.65 20.14
C TRP A 223 -4.01 -2.08 20.33
N ALA A 224 -4.54 -2.92 19.45
CA ALA A 224 -5.90 -3.46 19.55
C ALA A 224 -6.10 -4.28 20.83
N LEU A 225 -5.11 -5.12 21.18
CA LEU A 225 -5.14 -5.90 22.42
C LEU A 225 -5.13 -4.98 23.65
N ILE A 226 -4.32 -3.92 23.66
CA ILE A 226 -4.32 -2.91 24.73
C ILE A 226 -5.67 -2.21 24.84
N LEU A 227 -6.31 -1.87 23.71
CA LEU A 227 -7.62 -1.23 23.71
C LEU A 227 -8.69 -2.14 24.31
N VAL A 228 -8.72 -3.43 23.94
CA VAL A 228 -9.68 -4.41 24.45
C VAL A 228 -9.44 -4.76 25.91
N ALA A 229 -8.18 -4.88 26.32
CA ALA A 229 -7.82 -5.14 27.72
C ALA A 229 -8.28 -4.01 28.66
N ARG A 230 -8.40 -2.79 28.15
CA ARG A 230 -8.88 -1.61 28.91
C ARG A 230 -10.38 -1.41 28.82
N ASP A 231 -11.03 -1.95 27.78
CA ASP A 231 -12.45 -1.72 27.49
C ASP A 231 -13.04 -2.93 26.75
N HIS A 232 -13.76 -3.78 27.49
CA HIS A 232 -14.38 -4.99 26.97
C HIS A 232 -15.45 -4.74 25.89
N GLN A 233 -15.99 -3.53 25.76
CA GLN A 233 -16.96 -3.19 24.69
C GLN A 233 -16.30 -3.24 23.30
N ARG A 234 -14.97 -3.32 23.26
CA ARG A 234 -14.18 -3.41 22.03
C ARG A 234 -13.96 -4.86 21.56
N ILE A 235 -14.36 -5.87 22.34
CA ILE A 235 -14.22 -7.29 21.97
C ILE A 235 -14.99 -7.60 20.68
N MET A 236 -16.27 -7.20 20.59
CA MET A 236 -17.09 -7.50 19.42
C MET A 236 -16.56 -6.83 18.13
N PRO A 237 -16.18 -5.53 18.15
CA PRO A 237 -15.44 -4.95 17.03
C PRO A 237 -14.12 -5.65 16.70
N LEU A 238 -13.30 -6.02 17.69
CA LEU A 238 -12.07 -6.77 17.45
C LEU A 238 -12.38 -8.13 16.77
N ALA A 239 -13.41 -8.83 17.22
CA ALA A 239 -13.86 -10.07 16.58
C ALA A 239 -14.28 -9.83 15.13
N ALA A 240 -14.96 -8.72 14.82
CA ALA A 240 -15.28 -8.34 13.45
C ALA A 240 -14.02 -8.06 12.59
N MET A 241 -12.99 -7.44 13.16
CA MET A 241 -11.70 -7.25 12.48
C MET A 241 -11.01 -8.59 12.19
N VAL A 242 -10.96 -9.48 13.19
CA VAL A 242 -10.39 -10.83 13.01
C VAL A 242 -11.17 -11.62 11.96
N ALA A 243 -12.51 -11.54 11.97
CA ALA A 243 -13.36 -12.18 10.96
C ALA A 243 -13.08 -11.66 9.55
N GLY A 244 -12.93 -10.34 9.38
CA GLY A 244 -12.57 -9.72 8.10
C GLY A 244 -11.20 -10.14 7.59
N ALA A 245 -10.19 -10.20 8.46
CA ALA A 245 -8.86 -10.65 8.07
C ALA A 245 -8.87 -12.15 7.71
N THR A 246 -9.54 -12.96 8.53
CA THR A 246 -9.59 -14.42 8.38
C THR A 246 -10.35 -14.83 7.12
N SER A 247 -11.40 -14.11 6.73
CA SER A 247 -12.14 -14.42 5.50
C SER A 247 -11.28 -14.27 4.24
N ILE A 248 -10.41 -13.26 4.19
CA ILE A 248 -9.49 -13.07 3.08
C ILE A 248 -8.30 -14.03 3.16
N ILE A 249 -7.80 -14.33 4.36
CA ILE A 249 -6.77 -15.37 4.54
C ILE A 249 -7.31 -16.72 4.06
N ALA A 250 -8.56 -17.07 4.39
CA ALA A 250 -9.20 -18.29 3.89
C ALA A 250 -9.29 -18.31 2.36
N LEU A 251 -9.57 -17.17 1.73
CA LEU A 251 -9.52 -17.03 0.26
C LEU A 251 -8.10 -17.25 -0.28
N ALA A 252 -7.07 -16.72 0.38
CA ALA A 252 -5.68 -16.94 0.00
C ALA A 252 -5.27 -18.42 0.10
N LEU A 253 -5.69 -19.12 1.15
CA LEU A 253 -5.46 -20.56 1.32
C LEU A 253 -6.21 -21.40 0.28
N ALA A 254 -7.44 -21.01 -0.05
CA ALA A 254 -8.21 -21.64 -1.12
C ALA A 254 -7.52 -21.46 -2.48
N TYR A 255 -7.02 -20.25 -2.76
CA TYR A 255 -6.22 -19.97 -3.96
C TYR A 255 -4.96 -20.84 -4.01
N ASN A 256 -4.19 -20.93 -2.92
CA ASN A 256 -2.99 -21.78 -2.88
C ASN A 256 -3.33 -23.26 -3.12
N THR A 257 -4.41 -23.78 -2.55
CA THR A 257 -4.88 -25.15 -2.83
C THR A 257 -5.11 -25.38 -4.33
N VAL A 258 -5.69 -24.40 -5.04
CA VAL A 258 -5.95 -24.51 -6.49
C VAL A 258 -4.66 -24.40 -7.32
N ILE A 259 -3.72 -23.54 -6.90
CA ILE A 259 -2.53 -23.23 -7.67
C ILE A 259 -1.39 -24.20 -7.42
N THR A 260 -1.09 -24.52 -6.17
CA THR A 260 0.08 -25.33 -5.78
C THR A 260 -0.31 -26.70 -5.24
N GLY A 261 -1.61 -27.00 -5.12
CA GLY A 261 -2.12 -28.22 -4.50
C GLY A 261 -2.00 -28.25 -2.97
N ASN A 262 -1.43 -27.21 -2.35
CA ASN A 262 -1.23 -27.13 -0.89
C ASN A 262 -1.63 -25.74 -0.35
N PRO A 263 -2.58 -25.64 0.59
CA PRO A 263 -3.05 -24.35 1.09
C PRO A 263 -1.95 -23.49 1.73
N LEU A 264 -0.91 -24.11 2.28
CA LEU A 264 0.18 -23.43 2.99
C LEU A 264 1.39 -23.14 2.10
N LEU A 265 1.43 -23.67 0.87
CA LEU A 265 2.53 -23.43 -0.07
C LEU A 265 2.15 -22.29 -1.01
N PHE A 266 2.69 -21.11 -0.74
CA PHE A 266 2.48 -19.95 -1.61
C PHE A 266 3.25 -20.12 -2.94
N PRO A 267 2.72 -19.60 -4.07
CA PRO A 267 3.38 -19.71 -5.38
C PRO A 267 4.82 -19.17 -5.39
N PHE A 268 5.08 -18.17 -4.55
CA PHE A 268 6.41 -17.58 -4.38
C PHE A 268 7.45 -18.60 -3.92
N GLN A 269 7.10 -19.46 -2.96
CA GLN A 269 7.94 -20.53 -2.43
C GLN A 269 7.92 -21.79 -3.31
N ALA A 270 6.81 -22.04 -4.02
CA ALA A 270 6.71 -23.14 -4.96
C ALA A 270 7.70 -22.97 -6.13
N LEU A 271 7.85 -21.75 -6.66
CA LEU A 271 8.83 -21.46 -7.71
C LEU A 271 10.26 -21.69 -7.23
N GLU A 272 10.58 -21.24 -6.02
CA GLU A 272 11.93 -21.29 -5.48
C GLU A 272 11.92 -21.48 -3.95
N PRO A 273 12.22 -22.70 -3.45
CA PRO A 273 12.24 -22.98 -2.01
C PRO A 273 13.26 -22.17 -1.22
N LEU A 274 14.32 -21.65 -1.87
CA LEU A 274 15.29 -20.77 -1.24
C LEU A 274 14.87 -19.30 -1.23
N ASP A 275 13.76 -18.92 -1.87
CA ASP A 275 13.24 -17.55 -1.83
C ASP A 275 12.35 -17.35 -0.58
N THR A 276 13.02 -17.34 0.57
CA THR A 276 12.39 -17.30 1.89
C THR A 276 12.95 -16.18 2.76
N LEU A 277 12.27 -15.90 3.87
CA LEU A 277 12.71 -14.91 4.85
C LEU A 277 13.90 -15.43 5.67
N GLY A 278 14.65 -14.49 6.26
CA GLY A 278 15.79 -14.81 7.12
C GLY A 278 17.09 -15.08 6.37
N PHE A 279 18.10 -15.53 7.11
CA PHE A 279 19.50 -15.64 6.68
C PHE A 279 19.87 -16.99 6.06
N GLY A 280 21.00 -17.01 5.34
CA GLY A 280 21.57 -18.17 4.65
C GLY A 280 21.53 -18.03 3.13
N ALA A 281 21.71 -19.16 2.43
CA ALA A 281 21.66 -19.20 0.97
C ALA A 281 20.26 -18.83 0.45
N ARG A 282 20.19 -17.86 -0.46
CA ARG A 282 18.97 -17.37 -1.09
C ARG A 282 19.14 -17.30 -2.60
N ARG A 283 18.04 -17.42 -3.35
CA ARG A 283 17.98 -17.18 -4.80
C ARG A 283 16.54 -16.86 -5.19
N THR A 284 16.36 -16.12 -6.28
CA THR A 284 15.06 -15.59 -6.71
C THR A 284 14.29 -16.55 -7.62
N HIS A 285 15.00 -17.42 -8.34
CA HIS A 285 14.48 -18.48 -9.19
C HIS A 285 15.57 -19.55 -9.44
N PRO A 286 15.22 -20.74 -9.98
CA PRO A 286 16.18 -21.85 -10.11
C PRO A 286 17.42 -21.58 -10.96
N LEU A 287 17.35 -20.61 -11.89
CA LEU A 287 18.47 -20.23 -12.77
C LEU A 287 19.28 -19.04 -12.23
N ALA A 288 18.85 -18.41 -11.13
CA ALA A 288 19.58 -17.30 -10.51
C ALA A 288 20.79 -17.80 -9.72
N PRO A 289 21.87 -17.01 -9.63
CA PRO A 289 22.99 -17.32 -8.75
C PRO A 289 22.55 -17.35 -7.29
N LEU A 290 23.18 -18.21 -6.50
CA LEU A 290 23.01 -18.21 -5.04
C LEU A 290 23.61 -16.93 -4.45
N PHE A 291 22.86 -16.35 -3.53
CA PHE A 291 23.24 -15.18 -2.75
C PHE A 291 23.31 -15.57 -1.28
N ASP A 292 24.49 -15.47 -0.68
CA ASP A 292 24.66 -15.75 0.75
C ASP A 292 24.23 -14.54 1.58
N PHE A 293 23.06 -14.64 2.22
CA PHE A 293 22.48 -13.54 2.96
C PHE A 293 22.79 -13.65 4.46
N THR A 294 23.68 -12.79 4.94
CA THR A 294 24.11 -12.74 6.34
C THR A 294 23.41 -11.60 7.10
N PRO A 295 23.41 -11.63 8.45
CA PRO A 295 22.92 -10.50 9.26
C PRO A 295 23.63 -9.18 8.95
N GLU A 296 24.92 -9.21 8.68
CA GLU A 296 25.70 -8.03 8.31
C GLU A 296 25.19 -7.44 6.98
N THR A 297 25.00 -8.29 5.96
CA THR A 297 24.46 -7.88 4.66
C THR A 297 23.05 -7.31 4.80
N GLY A 298 22.20 -7.92 5.65
CA GLY A 298 20.86 -7.41 5.98
C GLY A 298 20.90 -6.01 6.56
N VAL A 299 21.66 -5.79 7.63
CA VAL A 299 21.78 -4.47 8.27
C VAL A 299 22.34 -3.44 7.28
N ARG A 300 23.40 -3.79 6.54
CA ARG A 300 24.02 -2.90 5.56
C ARG A 300 23.01 -2.48 4.49
N ALA A 301 22.26 -3.43 3.95
CA ALA A 301 21.26 -3.16 2.92
C ALA A 301 20.12 -2.27 3.45
N THR A 302 19.62 -2.54 4.66
CA THR A 302 18.62 -1.69 5.30
C THR A 302 19.14 -0.26 5.50
N VAL A 303 20.36 -0.10 6.01
CA VAL A 303 20.97 1.24 6.19
C VAL A 303 21.13 1.97 4.85
N THR A 304 21.58 1.28 3.80
CA THR A 304 21.67 1.87 2.45
C THR A 304 20.30 2.29 1.93
N GLY A 305 19.27 1.45 2.10
CA GLY A 305 17.89 1.81 1.74
C GLY A 305 17.34 2.98 2.55
N LEU A 306 17.64 3.07 3.84
CA LEU A 306 17.24 4.21 4.67
C LEU A 306 17.94 5.52 4.26
N ARG A 307 19.20 5.44 3.81
CA ARG A 307 19.90 6.62 3.27
C ARG A 307 19.27 7.11 1.98
N SER A 308 18.83 6.22 1.09
CA SER A 308 18.11 6.62 -0.12
C SER A 308 16.70 7.14 0.20
N LEU A 309 16.02 6.66 1.26
CA LEU A 309 14.75 7.23 1.72
C LEU A 309 14.84 8.73 1.96
N GLY A 310 15.91 9.23 2.58
CA GLY A 310 16.06 10.68 2.85
C GLY A 310 15.94 11.56 1.60
N MET A 311 16.35 11.03 0.45
CA MET A 311 16.22 11.70 -0.86
C MET A 311 14.88 11.40 -1.54
N SER A 312 14.28 10.23 -1.28
CA SER A 312 13.02 9.78 -1.87
C SER A 312 11.77 10.17 -1.08
N LEU A 313 11.89 10.69 0.15
CA LEU A 313 10.77 11.14 0.95
C LEU A 313 9.97 12.24 0.23
N PRO A 314 8.66 12.34 0.45
CA PRO A 314 7.90 13.49 -0.01
C PRO A 314 8.50 14.80 0.53
N GLY A 315 8.99 15.66 -0.38
CA GLY A 315 9.73 16.88 -0.02
C GLY A 315 11.22 16.69 0.31
N GLY A 316 11.76 15.48 0.13
CA GLY A 316 13.17 15.12 0.33
C GLY A 316 13.70 15.45 1.72
N ALA A 317 14.92 16.00 1.78
CA ALA A 317 15.58 16.39 3.03
C ALA A 317 14.76 17.39 3.87
N LEU A 318 13.95 18.26 3.24
CA LEU A 318 13.09 19.20 3.96
C LEU A 318 11.94 18.49 4.68
N GLY A 319 11.38 17.43 4.08
CA GLY A 319 10.38 16.58 4.73
C GLY A 319 10.96 15.88 5.96
N ALA A 320 12.16 15.31 5.82
CA ALA A 320 12.87 14.69 6.95
C ALA A 320 13.18 15.69 8.07
N LEU A 321 13.63 16.91 7.74
CA LEU A 321 13.86 17.96 8.72
C LEU A 321 12.56 18.36 9.43
N PHE A 322 11.45 18.49 8.71
CA PHE A 322 10.16 18.82 9.30
C PHE A 322 9.71 17.76 10.32
N ILE A 323 9.86 16.47 9.98
CA ILE A 323 9.58 15.36 10.89
C ILE A 323 10.48 15.46 12.12
N ALA A 324 11.79 15.65 11.96
CA ALA A 324 12.73 15.77 13.07
C ALA A 324 12.38 16.94 14.02
N LEU A 325 12.09 18.12 13.46
CA LEU A 325 11.67 19.29 14.25
C LEU A 325 10.35 19.02 14.99
N ARG A 326 9.38 18.37 14.34
CA ARG A 326 8.11 17.99 14.98
C ARG A 326 8.31 17.02 16.14
N LEU A 327 9.19 16.03 15.98
CA LEU A 327 9.53 15.05 17.04
C LEU A 327 10.26 15.73 18.21
N TYR A 328 11.10 16.74 17.94
CA TYR A 328 11.85 17.46 18.96
C TYR A 328 10.97 18.44 19.77
N PHE A 329 10.12 19.21 19.11
CA PHE A 329 9.41 20.34 19.75
C PHE A 329 8.05 20.00 20.36
N ALA A 330 7.46 18.84 20.07
CA ALA A 330 6.12 18.55 20.56
C ALA A 330 5.93 17.08 20.96
N PRO A 331 5.16 16.81 22.02
CA PRO A 331 4.90 15.45 22.46
C PRO A 331 4.15 14.65 21.39
N LEU A 332 4.37 13.33 21.42
CA LEU A 332 3.74 12.40 20.49
C LEU A 332 2.30 12.10 20.91
N ARG A 333 1.41 12.18 19.94
CA ARG A 333 0.03 11.68 20.04
C ARG A 333 0.06 10.17 19.88
N ARG A 334 -0.96 9.49 20.42
CA ARG A 334 -1.07 8.02 20.30
C ARG A 334 -1.00 7.52 18.85
N GLY A 335 -1.61 8.25 17.91
CA GLY A 335 -1.52 7.94 16.48
C GLY A 335 -0.08 8.04 15.95
N GLU A 336 0.66 9.07 16.33
CA GLU A 336 2.07 9.25 15.92
C GLU A 336 2.97 8.16 16.50
N ILE A 337 2.73 7.72 17.74
CA ILE A 337 3.46 6.58 18.33
C ILE A 337 3.22 5.31 17.51
N ALA A 338 1.99 5.07 17.06
CA ALA A 338 1.69 3.92 16.21
C ALA A 338 2.40 4.00 14.85
N LEU A 339 2.44 5.19 14.22
CA LEU A 339 3.17 5.41 12.97
C LEU A 339 4.68 5.16 13.14
N LEU A 340 5.29 5.66 14.22
CA LEU A 340 6.70 5.39 14.54
C LEU A 340 6.95 3.91 14.80
N ALA A 341 6.00 3.21 15.42
CA ALA A 341 6.11 1.77 15.63
C ALA A 341 6.04 0.99 14.30
N VAL A 342 5.26 1.46 13.32
CA VAL A 342 5.28 0.91 11.94
C VAL A 342 6.65 1.12 11.31
N ILE A 343 7.21 2.33 11.39
CA ILE A 343 8.55 2.62 10.88
C ILE A 343 9.58 1.64 11.48
N GLY A 344 9.58 1.49 12.81
CA GLY A 344 10.46 0.55 13.49
C GLY A 344 10.26 -0.90 13.04
N SER A 345 9.00 -1.36 12.95
CA SER A 345 8.64 -2.71 12.52
C SER A 345 9.12 -3.01 11.09
N VAL A 346 8.86 -2.10 10.15
CA VAL A 346 9.26 -2.24 8.74
C VAL A 346 10.78 -2.22 8.60
N VAL A 347 11.47 -1.32 9.29
CA VAL A 347 12.94 -1.21 9.24
C VAL A 347 13.60 -2.47 9.80
N VAL A 348 13.19 -2.92 10.99
CA VAL A 348 13.72 -4.14 11.61
C VAL A 348 13.38 -5.36 10.77
N GLY A 349 12.15 -5.46 10.26
CA GLY A 349 11.74 -6.55 9.37
C GLY A 349 12.57 -6.61 8.10
N ASN A 350 12.92 -5.46 7.50
CA ASN A 350 13.73 -5.44 6.29
C ASN A 350 15.17 -5.97 6.50
N VAL A 351 15.68 -6.02 7.73
CA VAL A 351 16.97 -6.67 8.05
C VAL A 351 16.92 -8.17 7.74
N PHE A 352 15.76 -8.81 7.89
CA PHE A 352 15.55 -10.23 7.60
C PHE A 352 15.11 -10.48 6.15
N PHE A 353 14.93 -9.42 5.35
CA PHE A 353 14.43 -9.51 3.98
C PHE A 353 15.56 -9.35 2.97
N TRP A 354 16.02 -10.50 2.46
CA TRP A 354 17.15 -10.57 1.55
C TRP A 354 16.93 -9.84 0.22
N GLY A 355 15.67 -9.64 -0.19
CA GLY A 355 15.32 -8.86 -1.38
C GLY A 355 15.85 -7.43 -1.34
N THR A 356 15.89 -6.79 -0.16
CA THR A 356 16.48 -5.45 0.00
C THR A 356 17.98 -5.46 -0.28
N ALA A 357 18.71 -6.49 0.16
CA ALA A 357 20.14 -6.64 -0.14
C ALA A 357 20.40 -6.98 -1.61
N HIS A 358 19.58 -7.85 -2.18
CA HIS A 358 19.65 -8.18 -3.60
C HIS A 358 19.47 -6.92 -4.47
N LEU A 359 18.50 -6.08 -4.10
CA LEU A 359 18.25 -4.80 -4.78
C LEU A 359 19.45 -3.84 -4.72
N VAL A 360 20.02 -3.67 -3.54
CA VAL A 360 21.17 -2.78 -3.33
C VAL A 360 22.34 -3.27 -4.17
N THR A 361 22.56 -4.59 -4.23
CA THR A 361 23.63 -5.21 -5.01
C THR A 361 23.45 -4.99 -6.52
N LEU A 362 22.21 -4.99 -7.01
CA LEU A 362 21.89 -4.75 -8.42
C LEU A 362 21.85 -3.26 -8.81
N GLY A 363 22.03 -2.32 -7.88
CA GLY A 363 21.93 -0.88 -8.16
C GLY A 363 20.50 -0.38 -8.46
N ALA A 364 19.49 -1.24 -8.39
CA ALA A 364 18.10 -0.87 -8.73
C ALA A 364 17.50 0.17 -7.76
N HIS A 365 18.06 0.29 -6.55
CA HIS A 365 17.71 1.31 -5.58
C HIS A 365 18.04 2.75 -6.04
N ASP A 366 18.97 2.94 -6.98
CA ASP A 366 19.31 4.26 -7.52
C ASP A 366 18.24 4.78 -8.48
N ILE A 367 17.49 3.88 -9.11
CA ILE A 367 16.47 4.21 -10.11
C ILE A 367 15.08 4.35 -9.46
N PHE A 368 14.72 3.41 -8.58
CA PHE A 368 13.37 3.32 -8.01
C PHE A 368 13.28 3.75 -6.55
N GLY A 369 14.40 4.14 -5.94
CA GLY A 369 14.50 4.32 -4.50
C GLY A 369 14.31 2.99 -3.74
N PRO A 370 14.15 3.05 -2.41
CA PRO A 370 14.08 1.88 -1.54
C PRO A 370 12.67 1.28 -1.52
N PHE A 371 12.19 0.74 -2.63
CA PHE A 371 10.78 0.37 -2.81
C PHE A 371 10.23 -0.73 -1.90
N TYR A 372 11.06 -1.54 -1.24
CA TYR A 372 10.61 -2.41 -0.15
C TYR A 372 10.23 -1.67 1.15
N HIS A 373 10.48 -0.36 1.19
CA HIS A 373 10.05 0.57 2.24
C HIS A 373 8.93 1.49 1.76
N PHE A 374 8.32 1.24 0.59
CA PHE A 374 7.31 2.13 0.00
C PHE A 374 6.09 2.35 0.92
N ASP A 375 5.75 1.36 1.75
CA ASP A 375 4.69 1.45 2.76
C ASP A 375 4.99 2.51 3.86
N LEU A 376 6.25 2.96 3.97
CA LEU A 376 6.65 4.08 4.83
C LEU A 376 6.22 5.44 4.28
N LEU A 377 5.53 5.52 3.14
CA LEU A 377 4.84 6.74 2.72
C LEU A 377 3.60 7.06 3.58
N VAL A 378 3.06 6.08 4.32
CA VAL A 378 1.90 6.27 5.21
C VAL A 378 2.29 6.91 6.56
N PRO A 379 3.19 6.32 7.37
CA PRO A 379 3.69 6.91 8.61
C PRO A 379 4.64 8.09 8.37
#